data_AF-A0A0F9CRD1-F1
#
_entry.id   AF-A0A0F9CRD1-F1
#
_cell.length_a   1.000
_cell.length_b   1.000
_cell.length_c   1.000
_cell.angle_alpha   90.00
_cell.angle_beta   90.00
_cell.angle_gamma   90.00
#
_symmetry.space_group_name_H-M   'P 1'
#
loop_
_entity.id
_entity.type
_entity.pdbx_description
1 polymer ?
#
loop_
_entity_poly.entity_id
_entity_poly.type
_entity_poly.pdbx_seq_one_letter_code
_entity_poly.pdbx_strand_id
1 'polypeptide(L)'
;MKNCDKYKEFLITGEWHVHTNYTDGKNSIHEICRKAIEVNIPLICFTEHVSKESSYDYNKFIYDIKEARNKFDQLIIISGNETKILPSGELNITKPILRNAEYIGVAFHSFPNDINLFYESLIKVFNNYAIDTWMHPGLFFKKINEIIPDSLLKSIFEIMREKRIMLEINKKYDLPPKKWIDKARIYGVNFVRGGDIHSIENLKPYNEFTKFRFLI
;
A
#
# COMPACT_ATOMS: atom_id res chain seq x y z
N MET A 1 11.84 -14.89 -1.41
CA MET A 1 11.89 -13.85 -0.36
C MET A 1 11.35 -12.58 -0.99
N LYS A 2 10.45 -11.82 -0.33
CA LYS A 2 9.89 -10.60 -0.93
C LYS A 2 10.91 -9.45 -0.79
N ASN A 3 10.89 -8.50 -1.71
CA ASN A 3 11.80 -7.34 -1.65
C ASN A 3 11.60 -6.52 -0.36
N CYS A 4 10.36 -6.45 0.14
CA CYS A 4 10.03 -5.75 1.39
C CYS A 4 10.65 -6.40 2.64
N ASP A 5 11.09 -7.68 2.58
CA ASP A 5 11.74 -8.35 3.71
C ASP A 5 13.06 -7.67 4.13
N LYS A 6 13.71 -6.94 3.20
CA LYS A 6 14.90 -6.12 3.46
C LYS A 6 14.62 -4.96 4.42
N TYR A 7 13.37 -4.49 4.47
CA TYR A 7 12.99 -3.24 5.13
C TYR A 7 12.07 -3.48 6.33
N LYS A 8 12.15 -4.66 6.95
CA LYS A 8 11.25 -5.07 8.05
C LYS A 8 11.25 -4.12 9.25
N GLU A 9 12.39 -3.53 9.57
CA GLU A 9 12.51 -2.55 10.65
C GLU A 9 11.77 -1.23 10.36
N PHE A 10 11.45 -0.98 9.08
CA PHE A 10 10.81 0.24 8.61
C PHE A 10 9.32 0.09 8.30
N LEU A 11 8.71 -1.08 8.51
CA LEU A 11 7.31 -1.32 8.11
C LEU A 11 6.33 -0.34 8.78
N ILE A 12 6.57 0.01 10.04
CA ILE A 12 5.70 0.88 10.83
C ILE A 12 6.27 2.31 10.96
N THR A 13 7.58 2.50 10.79
CA THR A 13 8.24 3.81 10.90
C THR A 13 8.36 4.55 9.57
N GLY A 14 8.45 3.80 8.46
CA GLY A 14 8.40 4.32 7.10
C GLY A 14 6.98 4.71 6.67
N GLU A 15 6.89 5.37 5.53
CA GLU A 15 5.62 5.73 4.90
C GLU A 15 5.49 4.98 3.57
N TRP A 16 4.56 4.02 3.53
CA TRP A 16 4.49 3.01 2.47
C TRP A 16 3.40 3.27 1.42
N HIS A 17 2.75 4.44 1.48
CA HIS A 17 1.68 4.80 0.56
C HIS A 17 1.70 6.30 0.25
N VAL A 18 2.38 6.65 -0.85
CA VAL A 18 2.63 8.04 -1.26
C VAL A 18 2.47 8.18 -2.77
N HIS A 19 1.76 9.22 -3.19
CA HIS A 19 1.50 9.56 -4.58
C HIS A 19 2.17 10.88 -4.96
N THR A 20 2.66 10.95 -6.19
CA THR A 20 3.32 12.13 -6.75
C THR A 20 2.49 12.76 -7.86
N ASN A 21 2.99 13.85 -8.43
CA ASN A 21 2.43 14.51 -9.60
C ASN A 21 2.57 13.73 -10.92
N TYR A 22 3.04 12.48 -10.90
CA TYR A 22 2.90 11.56 -12.01
C TYR A 22 1.44 11.08 -12.19
N THR A 23 0.68 11.04 -11.11
CA THR A 23 -0.73 10.66 -11.10
C THR A 23 -1.61 11.76 -10.50
N ASP A 24 -2.10 11.59 -9.27
CA ASP A 24 -3.03 12.50 -8.60
C ASP A 24 -2.46 13.19 -7.35
N GLY A 25 -1.18 12.96 -7.04
CA GLY A 25 -0.44 13.75 -6.07
C GLY A 25 -0.08 15.15 -6.56
N LYS A 26 0.23 16.06 -5.64
CA LYS A 26 0.56 17.47 -5.95
C LYS A 26 2.04 17.74 -6.08
N ASN A 27 2.88 16.88 -5.50
CA ASN A 27 4.30 17.15 -5.33
C ASN A 27 5.16 16.18 -6.15
N SER A 28 6.33 16.66 -6.55
CA SER A 28 7.36 15.83 -7.18
C SER A 28 8.02 14.89 -6.17
N ILE A 29 8.65 13.82 -6.68
CA ILE A 29 9.48 12.90 -5.90
C ILE A 29 10.49 13.67 -5.03
N HIS A 30 11.16 14.67 -5.59
CA HIS A 30 12.19 15.45 -4.90
C HIS A 30 11.66 16.32 -3.76
N GLU A 31 10.44 16.87 -3.88
CA GLU A 31 9.80 17.65 -2.82
C GLU A 31 9.37 16.73 -1.68
N ILE A 32 8.80 15.57 -2.01
CA ILE A 32 8.41 14.56 -1.04
C ILE A 32 9.62 14.03 -0.27
N CYS A 33 10.73 13.70 -0.97
CA CYS A 33 11.95 13.24 -0.32
C CYS A 33 12.53 14.28 0.64
N ARG A 34 12.60 15.56 0.21
CA ARG A 34 13.03 16.66 1.10
C ARG A 34 12.15 16.76 2.33
N LYS A 35 10.83 16.68 2.16
CA LYS A 35 9.89 16.73 3.29
C LYS A 35 10.05 15.54 4.21
N ALA A 36 10.22 14.33 3.67
CA ALA A 36 10.42 13.10 4.44
C ALA A 36 11.65 13.23 5.37
N ILE A 37 12.76 13.75 4.85
CA ILE A 37 13.97 14.02 5.63
C ILE A 37 13.70 15.06 6.72
N GLU A 38 13.05 16.19 6.38
CA GLU A 38 12.69 17.26 7.33
C GLU A 38 11.87 16.73 8.52
N VAL A 39 10.96 15.78 8.27
CA VAL A 39 10.09 15.19 9.31
C VAL A 39 10.59 13.84 9.83
N ASN A 40 11.84 13.47 9.55
CA ASN A 40 12.50 12.26 10.03
C ASN A 40 11.77 10.94 9.68
N ILE A 41 11.24 10.83 8.46
CA ILE A 41 10.76 9.55 7.92
C ILE A 41 11.94 8.84 7.25
N PRO A 42 12.30 7.62 7.69
CA PRO A 42 13.50 6.92 7.19
C PRO A 42 13.28 6.23 5.84
N LEU A 43 12.03 5.99 5.45
CA LEU A 43 11.66 5.25 4.24
C LEU A 43 10.40 5.84 3.61
N ILE A 44 10.44 6.06 2.29
CA ILE A 44 9.29 6.39 1.46
C ILE A 44 9.10 5.31 0.40
N CYS A 45 7.90 4.73 0.34
CA CYS A 45 7.44 3.98 -0.82
C CYS A 45 6.49 4.86 -1.64
N PHE A 46 6.90 5.20 -2.84
CA PHE A 46 6.01 5.79 -3.83
C PHE A 46 5.13 4.68 -4.41
N THR A 47 3.83 4.88 -4.49
CA THR A 47 2.85 3.84 -4.84
C THR A 47 1.87 4.37 -5.87
N GLU A 48 2.40 4.88 -6.98
CA GLU A 48 1.61 5.53 -8.02
C GLU A 48 0.43 4.66 -8.47
N HIS A 49 -0.71 5.31 -8.73
CA HIS A 49 -1.82 4.66 -9.37
C HIS A 49 -1.43 4.14 -10.77
N VAL A 50 -1.63 2.84 -10.99
CA VAL A 50 -1.42 2.22 -12.30
C VAL A 50 -2.67 1.51 -12.81
N SER A 51 -2.86 1.59 -14.12
CA SER A 51 -3.90 0.92 -14.87
C SER A 51 -3.36 0.34 -16.17
N LYS A 52 -4.18 -0.41 -16.92
CA LYS A 52 -3.84 -0.77 -18.30
C LYS A 52 -3.83 0.44 -19.23
N GLU A 53 -4.47 1.52 -18.80
CA GLU A 53 -4.64 2.79 -19.50
C GLU A 53 -3.78 3.92 -18.91
N SER A 54 -2.79 3.61 -18.07
CA SER A 54 -1.91 4.62 -17.48
C SER A 54 -1.33 5.53 -18.54
N SER A 55 -1.51 6.84 -18.36
CA SER A 55 -1.13 7.86 -19.34
C SER A 55 0.27 8.44 -19.13
N TYR A 56 0.89 8.21 -17.98
CA TYR A 56 2.23 8.70 -17.67
C TYR A 56 3.32 7.71 -18.10
N ASP A 57 4.52 8.24 -18.36
CA ASP A 57 5.70 7.42 -18.68
C ASP A 57 6.24 6.74 -17.41
N TYR A 58 5.88 5.46 -17.25
CA TYR A 58 6.32 4.64 -16.13
C TYR A 58 7.85 4.46 -16.08
N ASN A 59 8.52 4.38 -17.24
CA ASN A 59 9.98 4.24 -17.26
C ASN A 59 10.65 5.53 -16.77
N LYS A 60 10.08 6.68 -17.13
CA LYS A 60 10.53 7.97 -16.59
C LYS A 60 10.32 8.06 -15.07
N PHE A 61 9.18 7.60 -14.55
CA PHE A 61 8.96 7.53 -13.09
C PHE A 61 10.06 6.71 -12.39
N ILE A 62 10.37 5.50 -12.88
CA ILE A 62 11.43 4.65 -12.34
C ILE A 62 12.81 5.33 -12.44
N TYR A 63 13.10 6.00 -13.56
CA TYR A 63 14.33 6.77 -13.71
C TYR A 63 14.44 7.89 -12.67
N ASP A 64 13.39 8.69 -12.47
CA ASP A 64 13.39 9.77 -11.50
C ASP A 64 13.52 9.26 -10.05
N ILE A 65 12.97 8.08 -9.73
CA ILE A 65 13.21 7.40 -8.45
C ILE A 65 14.68 7.02 -8.28
N LYS A 66 15.32 6.50 -9.33
CA LYS A 66 16.75 6.18 -9.30
C LYS A 66 17.60 7.42 -9.06
N GLU A 67 17.28 8.53 -9.72
CA GLU A 67 17.96 9.82 -9.49
C GLU A 67 17.75 10.33 -8.07
N ALA A 68 16.54 10.19 -7.53
CA ALA A 68 16.25 10.55 -6.15
C ALA A 68 17.07 9.72 -5.15
N ARG A 69 17.24 8.41 -5.38
CA ARG A 69 18.11 7.54 -4.55
C ARG A 69 19.57 8.01 -4.54
N ASN A 70 20.09 8.49 -5.67
CA ASN A 70 21.44 9.03 -5.75
C ASN A 70 21.59 10.36 -4.99
N LYS A 71 20.52 11.15 -4.91
CA LYS A 71 20.52 12.49 -4.32
C LYS A 71 20.21 12.53 -2.83
N PHE A 72 19.44 11.57 -2.33
CA PHE A 72 18.97 11.49 -0.96
C PHE A 72 19.47 10.21 -0.30
N ASP A 73 20.78 10.11 -0.06
CA ASP A 73 21.45 8.91 0.48
C ASP A 73 20.99 8.52 1.89
N GLN A 74 20.51 9.49 2.68
CA GLN A 74 19.95 9.29 4.01
C GLN A 74 18.50 8.74 4.03
N LEU A 75 17.84 8.62 2.87
CA LEU A 75 16.44 8.21 2.74
C LEU A 75 16.32 6.93 1.93
N ILE A 76 15.63 5.93 2.49
CA ILE A 76 15.30 4.72 1.72
C ILE A 76 14.11 5.05 0.81
N ILE A 77 14.32 4.92 -0.50
CA ILE A 77 13.28 5.22 -1.49
C ILE A 77 12.92 3.94 -2.24
N ILE A 78 11.63 3.60 -2.28
CA ILE A 78 11.08 2.43 -2.98
C ILE A 78 10.12 2.92 -4.07
N SER A 79 10.26 2.35 -5.27
CA SER A 79 9.27 2.49 -6.35
C SER A 79 8.27 1.34 -6.29
N GLY A 80 7.03 1.67 -5.99
CA GLY A 80 5.91 0.74 -5.99
C GLY A 80 4.73 1.28 -6.78
N ASN A 81 3.66 0.50 -6.72
CA ASN A 81 2.42 0.78 -7.43
C ASN A 81 1.23 0.52 -6.52
N GLU A 82 0.18 1.31 -6.69
CA GLU A 82 -1.16 0.98 -6.23
C GLU A 82 -2.00 0.59 -7.46
N THR A 83 -2.36 -0.68 -7.56
CA THR A 83 -3.20 -1.18 -8.66
C THR A 83 -4.56 -1.66 -8.17
N LYS A 84 -5.57 -1.42 -9.01
CA LYS A 84 -6.96 -1.83 -8.75
C LYS A 84 -7.15 -3.32 -8.99
N ILE A 85 -7.87 -3.98 -8.09
CA ILE A 85 -8.45 -5.31 -8.30
C ILE A 85 -9.71 -5.21 -9.16
N LEU A 86 -9.78 -6.00 -10.24
CA LEU A 86 -10.94 -6.10 -11.11
C LEU A 86 -11.91 -7.19 -10.63
N PRO A 87 -13.23 -7.09 -10.95
CA PRO A 87 -14.22 -8.13 -10.61
C PRO A 87 -13.89 -9.53 -11.14
N SER A 88 -13.03 -9.62 -12.17
CA SER A 88 -12.54 -10.90 -12.70
C SER A 88 -11.47 -11.55 -11.80
N GLY A 89 -11.03 -10.89 -10.73
CA GLY A 89 -9.87 -11.27 -9.92
C GLY A 89 -8.53 -11.13 -10.66
N GLU A 90 -8.47 -10.21 -11.64
CA GLU A 90 -7.24 -9.78 -12.30
C GLU A 90 -6.82 -8.39 -11.78
N LEU A 91 -5.55 -8.03 -11.95
CA LEU A 91 -5.07 -6.67 -11.69
C LEU A 91 -5.32 -5.76 -12.90
N ASN A 92 -5.71 -4.52 -12.65
CA ASN A 92 -5.71 -3.49 -13.68
C ASN A 92 -4.29 -2.93 -13.86
N ILE A 93 -3.41 -3.71 -14.50
CA ILE A 93 -2.01 -3.32 -14.71
C ILE A 93 -1.48 -4.04 -15.96
N THR A 94 -0.50 -3.44 -16.65
CA THR A 94 0.18 -4.11 -17.77
C THR A 94 1.28 -5.05 -17.27
N LYS A 95 1.58 -6.10 -18.04
CA LYS A 95 2.67 -7.05 -17.70
C LYS A 95 4.05 -6.37 -17.54
N PRO A 96 4.44 -5.38 -18.39
CA PRO A 96 5.71 -4.68 -18.20
C PRO A 96 5.81 -3.92 -16.88
N ILE A 97 4.77 -3.18 -16.48
CA ILE A 97 4.75 -2.46 -15.20
C ILE A 97 4.83 -3.46 -14.04
N LEU A 98 4.00 -4.52 -14.07
CA LEU A 98 3.99 -5.55 -13.04
C LEU A 98 5.36 -6.21 -12.84
N ARG A 99 6.11 -6.47 -13.92
CA ARG A 99 7.45 -7.09 -13.86
C ARG A 99 8.52 -6.16 -13.29
N ASN A 100 8.37 -4.85 -13.48
CA ASN A 100 9.34 -3.84 -13.05
C ASN A 100 9.01 -3.21 -11.70
N ALA A 101 7.89 -3.58 -11.07
CA ALA A 101 7.49 -3.07 -9.77
C ALA A 101 8.38 -3.65 -8.65
N GLU A 102 8.94 -2.79 -7.80
CA GLU A 102 9.66 -3.28 -6.60
C GLU A 102 8.69 -3.61 -5.45
N TYR A 103 7.53 -2.95 -5.44
CA TYR A 103 6.47 -3.10 -4.44
C TYR A 103 5.08 -2.99 -5.10
N ILE A 104 4.18 -3.92 -4.79
CA ILE A 104 2.82 -3.97 -5.36
C ILE A 104 1.80 -3.89 -4.24
N GLY A 105 1.16 -2.74 -4.13
CA GLY A 105 -0.05 -2.54 -3.35
C GLY A 105 -1.30 -2.79 -4.18
N VAL A 106 -2.31 -3.42 -3.58
CA VAL A 106 -3.60 -3.64 -4.22
C VAL A 106 -4.74 -3.04 -3.42
N ALA A 107 -5.71 -2.53 -4.17
CA ALA A 107 -6.82 -1.78 -3.64
C ALA A 107 -8.11 -2.03 -4.44
N PHE A 108 -9.25 -1.72 -3.84
CA PHE A 108 -10.54 -1.74 -4.51
C PHE A 108 -11.00 -0.30 -4.80
N HIS A 109 -11.03 0.07 -6.08
CA HIS A 109 -11.51 1.38 -6.55
C HIS A 109 -12.69 1.17 -7.51
N SER A 110 -13.84 1.79 -7.29
CA SER A 110 -15.03 1.63 -8.15
C SER A 110 -15.33 0.16 -8.48
N PHE A 111 -15.69 -0.59 -7.45
CA PHE A 111 -15.95 -2.04 -7.49
C PHE A 111 -17.43 -2.31 -7.20
N PRO A 112 -18.07 -3.36 -7.76
CA PRO A 112 -19.46 -3.68 -7.48
C PRO A 112 -19.71 -3.91 -5.98
N ASN A 113 -20.88 -3.50 -5.48
CA ASN A 113 -21.27 -3.63 -4.07
C ASN A 113 -21.67 -5.07 -3.72
N ASP A 114 -20.74 -6.01 -3.87
CA ASP A 114 -20.92 -7.43 -3.65
C ASP A 114 -19.75 -7.99 -2.84
N ILE A 115 -20.05 -8.44 -1.62
CA ILE A 115 -19.06 -8.94 -0.66
C ILE A 115 -18.45 -10.28 -1.10
N ASN A 116 -19.24 -11.16 -1.73
CA ASN A 116 -18.74 -12.44 -2.20
C ASN A 116 -17.80 -12.21 -3.39
N LEU A 117 -18.21 -11.37 -4.34
CA LEU A 117 -17.37 -10.99 -5.47
C LEU A 117 -16.08 -10.29 -5.03
N PHE A 118 -16.16 -9.41 -4.03
CA PHE A 118 -14.99 -8.79 -3.39
C PHE A 118 -14.03 -9.86 -2.88
N TYR A 119 -14.55 -10.81 -2.10
CA TYR A 119 -13.76 -11.87 -1.48
C TYR A 119 -13.10 -12.77 -2.54
N GLU A 120 -13.89 -13.26 -3.50
CA GLU A 120 -13.40 -14.12 -4.57
C GLU A 120 -12.31 -13.43 -5.40
N SER A 121 -12.51 -12.15 -5.74
CA SER A 121 -11.54 -11.36 -6.49
C SER A 121 -10.25 -11.13 -5.70
N LEU A 122 -10.36 -10.82 -4.40
CA LEU A 122 -9.21 -10.60 -3.52
C LEU A 122 -8.37 -11.88 -3.38
N ILE A 123 -9.02 -13.01 -3.09
CA ILE A 123 -8.34 -14.29 -2.91
C ILE A 123 -7.69 -14.76 -4.21
N LYS A 124 -8.37 -14.58 -5.35
CA LYS A 124 -7.78 -14.88 -6.66
C LYS A 124 -6.53 -14.05 -6.92
N VAL A 125 -6.56 -12.75 -6.62
CA VAL A 125 -5.39 -11.87 -6.75
C VAL A 125 -4.25 -12.29 -5.83
N PHE A 126 -4.52 -12.56 -4.55
CA PHE A 126 -3.50 -12.99 -3.59
C PHE A 126 -2.82 -14.31 -3.97
N ASN A 127 -3.54 -15.20 -4.66
CA ASN A 127 -2.99 -16.48 -5.12
C ASN A 127 -2.24 -16.38 -6.45
N ASN A 128 -2.60 -15.45 -7.33
CA ASN A 128 -2.07 -15.38 -8.69
C ASN A 128 -0.91 -14.39 -8.86
N TYR A 129 -0.77 -13.43 -7.95
CA TYR A 129 0.23 -12.37 -8.06
C TYR A 129 1.09 -12.24 -6.80
N ALA A 130 2.32 -11.78 -6.97
CA ALA A 130 3.21 -11.43 -5.88
C ALA A 130 2.82 -10.06 -5.29
N ILE A 131 1.73 -10.02 -4.51
CA ILE A 131 1.24 -8.81 -3.86
C ILE A 131 2.04 -8.54 -2.59
N ASP A 132 2.44 -7.30 -2.32
CA ASP A 132 3.10 -6.94 -1.07
C ASP A 132 2.10 -6.54 0.00
N THR A 133 1.12 -5.70 -0.34
CA THR A 133 0.22 -5.07 0.64
C THR A 133 -1.20 -4.96 0.14
N TRP A 134 -2.17 -5.21 1.03
CA TRP A 134 -3.54 -4.78 0.86
C TRP A 134 -3.70 -3.35 1.40
N MET A 135 -3.88 -2.39 0.49
CA MET A 135 -4.00 -0.97 0.79
C MET A 135 -5.41 -0.57 1.20
N HIS A 136 -5.49 0.40 2.12
CA HIS A 136 -6.67 0.93 2.81
C HIS A 136 -7.76 -0.12 3.06
N PRO A 137 -7.39 -1.25 3.72
CA PRO A 137 -8.29 -2.36 3.93
C PRO A 137 -9.51 -1.92 4.74
N GLY A 138 -10.70 -2.31 4.28
CA GLY A 138 -11.95 -1.84 4.89
C GLY A 138 -12.62 -0.69 4.14
N LEU A 139 -11.92 0.04 3.26
CA LEU A 139 -12.48 1.22 2.59
C LEU A 139 -13.69 0.86 1.71
N PHE A 140 -13.61 -0.29 1.02
CA PHE A 140 -14.74 -0.85 0.27
C PHE A 140 -15.98 -1.00 1.14
N PHE A 141 -15.88 -1.71 2.27
CA PHE A 141 -16.97 -1.95 3.21
C PHE A 141 -17.53 -0.66 3.80
N LYS A 142 -16.66 0.30 4.14
CA LYS A 142 -17.05 1.64 4.61
C LYS A 142 -17.88 2.40 3.56
N LYS A 143 -17.50 2.34 2.27
CA LYS A 143 -18.19 3.03 1.18
C LYS A 143 -19.57 2.44 0.90
N ILE A 144 -19.73 1.13 1.02
CA ILE A 144 -21.01 0.46 0.78
C ILE A 144 -21.88 0.33 2.04
N ASN A 145 -21.37 0.79 3.19
CA ASN A 145 -22.02 0.69 4.50
C ASN A 145 -22.36 -0.76 4.92
N GLU A 146 -21.44 -1.69 4.65
CA GLU A 146 -21.60 -3.11 4.98
C GLU A 146 -20.47 -3.61 5.89
N ILE A 147 -20.66 -4.80 6.47
CA ILE A 147 -19.67 -5.46 7.33
C ILE A 147 -19.26 -6.78 6.70
N ILE A 148 -17.96 -7.00 6.50
CA ILE A 148 -17.47 -8.31 6.07
C ILE A 148 -17.78 -9.39 7.14
N PRO A 149 -18.32 -10.55 6.75
CA PRO A 149 -18.45 -11.70 7.64
C PRO A 149 -17.11 -12.10 8.25
N ASP A 150 -17.14 -12.50 9.53
CA ASP A 150 -15.93 -12.83 10.27
C ASP A 150 -15.16 -14.02 9.68
N SER A 151 -15.89 -15.00 9.14
CA SER A 151 -15.34 -16.17 8.47
C SER A 151 -14.51 -15.79 7.23
N LEU A 152 -15.01 -14.86 6.41
CA LEU A 152 -14.29 -14.38 5.23
C LEU A 152 -13.03 -13.60 5.63
N LEU A 153 -13.14 -12.73 6.64
CA LEU A 153 -11.99 -11.98 7.14
C LEU A 153 -10.87 -12.89 7.68
N LYS A 154 -11.24 -13.95 8.42
CA LYS A 154 -10.30 -14.96 8.89
C LYS A 154 -9.59 -15.66 7.73
N SER A 155 -10.34 -16.12 6.73
CA SER A 155 -9.79 -16.75 5.52
C SER A 155 -8.82 -15.81 4.79
N ILE A 156 -9.17 -14.52 4.64
CA ILE A 156 -8.28 -13.51 4.06
C ILE A 156 -6.96 -13.43 4.84
N PHE A 157 -7.01 -13.35 6.17
CA PHE A 157 -5.80 -13.25 7.00
C PHE A 157 -4.93 -14.51 6.97
N GLU A 158 -5.52 -15.71 6.88
CA GLU A 158 -4.78 -16.95 6.71
C GLU A 158 -3.96 -16.94 5.42
N ILE A 159 -4.58 -16.52 4.32
CA ILE A 159 -3.94 -16.38 3.01
C ILE A 159 -2.88 -15.27 3.05
N MET A 160 -3.18 -14.13 3.67
CA MET A 160 -2.20 -13.06 3.83
C MET A 160 -0.97 -13.53 4.61
N ARG A 161 -1.14 -14.30 5.69
CA ARG A 161 -0.01 -14.90 6.42
C ARG A 161 0.79 -15.84 5.52
N GLU A 162 0.13 -16.79 4.85
CA GLU A 162 0.76 -17.78 3.98
C GLU A 162 1.56 -17.11 2.85
N LYS A 163 0.93 -16.15 2.16
CA LYS A 163 1.52 -15.41 1.04
C LYS A 163 2.40 -14.23 1.50
N ARG A 164 2.51 -14.01 2.82
CA ARG A 164 3.25 -12.90 3.44
C ARG A 164 2.82 -11.51 2.92
N ILE A 165 1.52 -11.33 2.71
CA ILE A 165 0.92 -10.06 2.29
C ILE A 165 0.65 -9.24 3.55
N MET A 166 1.04 -7.96 3.52
CA MET A 166 0.91 -7.06 4.66
C MET A 166 -0.44 -6.36 4.63
N LEU A 167 -0.94 -6.02 5.82
CA LEU A 167 -2.15 -5.22 5.99
C LEU A 167 -1.75 -3.76 6.22
N GLU A 168 -2.20 -2.85 5.37
CA GLU A 168 -1.95 -1.43 5.59
C GLU A 168 -2.75 -0.92 6.80
N ILE A 169 -2.10 -0.15 7.67
CA ILE A 169 -2.76 0.73 8.64
C ILE A 169 -2.82 2.12 8.00
N ASN A 170 -3.96 2.39 7.37
CA ASN A 170 -4.21 3.59 6.59
C ASN A 170 -4.64 4.77 7.47
N LYS A 171 -3.84 5.83 7.49
CA LYS A 171 -4.10 6.99 8.34
C LYS A 171 -5.20 7.92 7.83
N LYS A 172 -5.30 8.10 6.51
CA LYS A 172 -6.26 9.02 5.88
C LYS A 172 -7.70 8.61 6.16
N TYR A 173 -7.99 7.31 6.13
CA TYR A 173 -9.34 6.79 6.35
C TYR A 173 -9.58 6.25 7.77
N ASP A 174 -8.54 6.18 8.61
CA ASP A 174 -8.51 5.52 9.91
C ASP A 174 -8.99 4.06 9.83
N LEU A 175 -8.31 3.31 8.94
CA LEU A 175 -8.67 1.94 8.57
C LEU A 175 -7.44 1.01 8.60
N PRO A 176 -7.62 -0.30 8.82
CA PRO A 176 -8.87 -0.97 9.13
C PRO A 176 -9.26 -0.74 10.60
N PRO A 177 -10.49 -1.07 11.02
CA PRO A 177 -10.90 -0.94 12.42
C PRO A 177 -9.97 -1.73 13.36
N LYS A 178 -9.75 -1.27 14.60
CA LYS A 178 -8.87 -1.94 15.58
C LYS A 178 -9.14 -3.45 15.72
N LYS A 179 -10.41 -3.87 15.67
CA LYS A 179 -10.81 -5.29 15.70
C LYS A 179 -10.16 -6.14 14.59
N TRP A 180 -9.92 -5.57 13.41
CA TRP A 180 -9.22 -6.24 12.32
C TRP A 180 -7.73 -6.32 12.60
N ILE A 181 -7.13 -5.24 13.11
CA ILE A 181 -5.70 -5.20 13.48
C ILE A 181 -5.39 -6.25 14.54
N ASP A 182 -6.18 -6.30 15.62
CA ASP A 182 -6.01 -7.28 16.70
C ASP A 182 -6.12 -8.72 16.16
N LYS A 183 -7.07 -8.95 15.26
CA LYS A 183 -7.29 -10.26 14.64
C LYS A 183 -6.17 -10.64 13.68
N ALA A 184 -5.81 -9.77 12.74
CA ALA A 184 -4.70 -9.95 11.82
C ALA A 184 -3.40 -10.31 12.56
N ARG A 185 -3.17 -9.69 13.73
CA ARG A 185 -2.04 -10.01 14.60
C ARG A 185 -2.09 -11.43 15.15
N ILE A 186 -3.25 -11.88 15.65
CA ILE A 186 -3.43 -13.28 16.10
C ILE A 186 -3.12 -14.27 14.97
N TYR A 187 -3.46 -13.90 13.74
CA TYR A 187 -3.15 -14.67 12.54
C TYR A 187 -1.71 -14.48 12.02
N GLY A 188 -0.88 -13.67 12.67
CA GLY A 188 0.52 -13.46 12.27
C GLY A 188 0.70 -12.65 10.98
N VAL A 189 -0.27 -11.81 10.63
CA VAL A 189 -0.18 -10.88 9.49
C VAL A 189 0.65 -9.65 9.90
N ASN A 190 1.63 -9.30 9.06
CA ASN A 190 2.44 -8.10 9.25
C ASN A 190 1.69 -6.85 8.81
N PHE A 191 2.07 -5.70 9.35
CA PHE A 191 1.45 -4.42 9.08
C PHE A 191 2.44 -3.46 8.45
N VAL A 192 1.95 -2.59 7.56
CA VAL A 192 2.68 -1.40 7.10
C VAL A 192 1.91 -0.13 7.41
N ARG A 193 2.62 0.95 7.68
CA ARG A 193 2.02 2.28 7.78
C ARG A 193 1.77 2.84 6.38
N GLY A 194 0.54 3.32 6.14
CA GLY A 194 0.19 4.03 4.91
C GLY A 194 -0.58 5.32 5.18
N GLY A 195 -0.13 6.43 4.64
CA GLY A 195 -0.74 7.74 4.77
C GLY A 195 -1.70 8.08 3.64
N ASP A 196 -1.61 7.36 2.51
CA ASP A 196 -2.30 7.73 1.26
C ASP A 196 -2.03 9.21 0.92
N ILE A 197 -0.73 9.54 0.91
CA ILE A 197 -0.22 10.92 0.87
C ILE A 197 -0.26 11.44 -0.56
N HIS A 198 -1.07 12.48 -0.79
CA HIS A 198 -1.16 13.18 -2.07
C HIS A 198 -0.55 14.59 -2.03
N SER A 199 -0.07 15.02 -0.87
CA SER A 199 0.38 16.39 -0.60
C SER A 199 1.39 16.37 0.55
N ILE A 200 2.52 17.06 0.43
CA ILE A 200 3.58 17.08 1.46
C ILE A 200 3.09 17.62 2.81
N GLU A 201 2.01 18.40 2.84
CA GLU A 201 1.36 18.91 4.05
C GLU A 201 0.81 17.79 4.94
N ASN A 202 0.43 16.66 4.31
CA ASN A 202 -0.06 15.47 4.99
C ASN A 202 1.07 14.53 5.42
N LEU A 203 2.31 14.77 4.99
CA LEU A 203 3.45 13.95 5.38
C LEU A 203 3.89 14.29 6.81
N LYS A 204 3.46 13.46 7.77
CA LYS A 204 3.67 13.66 9.21
C LYS A 204 4.68 12.65 9.78
N PRO A 205 5.42 13.05 10.84
CA PRO A 205 6.40 12.16 11.49
C PRO A 205 5.72 10.94 12.13
N TYR A 206 6.49 9.87 12.29
CA TYR A 206 6.03 8.61 12.90
C TYR A 206 5.44 8.77 14.31
N ASN A 207 5.87 9.78 15.06
CA ASN A 207 5.50 9.94 16.46
C ASN A 207 3.98 10.13 16.66
N GLU A 208 3.23 10.54 15.63
CA GLU A 208 1.76 10.63 15.67
C GLU A 208 1.06 9.26 15.55
N PHE A 209 1.75 8.21 15.07
CA PHE A 209 1.28 6.83 15.02
C PHE A 209 1.46 6.07 16.36
N THR A 210 2.19 6.66 17.32
CA THR A 210 2.49 6.05 18.63
C THR A 210 1.27 5.82 19.53
N LYS A 211 0.07 6.27 19.15
CA LYS A 211 -1.19 5.77 19.77
C LYS A 211 -1.37 4.26 19.58
N PHE A 212 -0.60 3.64 18.68
CA PHE A 212 -0.49 2.20 18.54
C PHE A 212 0.84 1.65 19.08
N ARG A 213 1.35 2.17 20.20
CA ARG A 213 2.55 1.65 20.89
C ARG A 213 2.49 0.15 21.25
N PHE A 214 1.31 -0.46 21.14
CA PHE A 214 1.06 -1.89 21.25
C PHE A 214 1.21 -2.68 19.93
N LEU A 215 1.77 -2.09 18.85
CA LEU A 215 2.01 -2.75 17.55
C LEU A 215 3.44 -3.27 17.36
N ILE A 216 4.35 -3.02 18.32
CA ILE A 216 5.72 -3.53 18.33
C ILE A 216 5.82 -4.62 19.39
#